data_AF-A0AAI8KF66-F1
#
_entry.id   AF-A0AAI8KF66-F1
#
_cell.length_a   1.000
_cell.length_b   1.000
_cell.length_c   1.000
_cell.angle_alpha   90.00
_cell.angle_beta   90.00
_cell.angle_gamma   90.00
#
_symmetry.space_group_name_H-M   'P 1'
#
loop_
_entity.id
_entity.type
_entity.pdbx_description
1 polymer ?
#
loop_
_entity_poly.entity_id
_entity_poly.type
_entity_poly.pdbx_seq_one_letter_code
_entity_poly.pdbx_strand_id
1 'polypeptide(L)' 'MEQFRGAQVIIVSHVEADPSTPGRCDSQYQAVRLMDSGLEPSILAKGGSCMTGPLDQKDFVGLFTW' A
#
# COMPACT_ATOMS: atom_id res chain seq x y z
N MET A 1 -2.19 -15.87 -4.49
CA MET A 1 -1.00 -15.08 -4.84
C MET A 1 -1.34 -14.30 -6.08
N GLU A 2 -1.68 -13.02 -5.93
CA GLU A 2 -2.01 -12.17 -7.08
C GLU A 2 -0.72 -11.64 -7.72
N GLN A 3 -0.69 -11.65 -9.06
CA GLN A 3 0.44 -11.21 -9.87
C GLN A 3 -0.01 -10.01 -10.71
N PHE A 4 0.78 -8.94 -10.73
CA PHE A 4 0.56 -7.85 -11.68
C PHE A 4 1.45 -8.09 -12.89
N ARG A 5 0.86 -8.38 -14.07
CA ARG A 5 1.61 -8.70 -15.30
C ARG A 5 2.69 -9.79 -15.10
N GLY A 6 2.42 -10.78 -14.24
CA GLY A 6 3.38 -11.86 -13.95
C GLY A 6 4.39 -11.57 -12.83
N ALA A 7 4.45 -10.33 -12.33
CA ALA A 7 5.33 -9.98 -11.22
C ALA A 7 4.63 -10.18 -9.87
N GLN A 8 5.36 -10.74 -8.89
CA GLN A 8 4.89 -10.80 -7.51
C GLN A 8 4.92 -9.39 -6.90
N VAL A 9 3.81 -8.99 -6.30
CA VAL A 9 3.65 -7.66 -5.68
C VAL A 9 3.48 -7.82 -4.17
N ILE A 10 4.30 -7.11 -3.41
CA ILE A 10 4.20 -6.97 -1.97
C ILE A 10 3.66 -5.57 -1.67
N ILE A 11 2.68 -5.46 -0.79
CA ILE A 11 2.18 -4.17 -0.30
C ILE A 11 2.78 -3.90 1.07
N VAL A 12 3.45 -2.76 1.19
CA VAL A 12 3.94 -2.22 2.45
C VAL A 12 2.96 -1.15 2.92
N SER A 13 2.43 -1.29 4.14
CA SER A 13 1.53 -0.31 4.76
C SER A 13 2.11 0.19 6.07
N HIS A 14 2.16 1.51 6.24
CA HIS A 14 2.43 2.17 7.52
C HIS A 14 1.18 2.93 7.94
N VAL A 15 0.70 2.71 9.16
CA VAL A 15 -0.49 3.38 9.70
C VAL A 15 -0.11 3.92 11.08
N GLU A 16 -0.21 5.23 11.24
CA GLU A 16 0.03 5.93 12.50
C GLU A 16 -1.25 6.64 12.93
N ALA A 17 -1.70 6.40 14.17
CA ALA A 17 -2.85 7.10 14.71
C ALA A 17 -2.49 8.55 15.03
N ASP A 18 -3.34 9.51 14.64
CA ASP A 18 -3.16 10.91 14.99
C ASP A 18 -3.36 11.05 16.51
N PRO A 19 -2.32 11.42 17.27
CA PRO A 19 -2.42 11.55 18.73
C PRO A 19 -3.35 12.70 19.16
N SER A 20 -3.66 13.63 18.25
CA SER A 20 -4.48 14.82 18.52
C SER A 20 -5.94 14.64 18.14
N THR A 21 -6.25 13.72 17.22
CA THR A 21 -7.60 13.54 16.67
C THR A 21 -8.03 12.07 16.71
N PRO A 22 -8.83 11.66 17.71
CA PRO A 22 -9.33 10.29 17.82
C PRO A 22 -10.05 9.85 16.53
N GLY A 23 -9.61 8.73 15.94
CA GLY A 23 -10.20 8.18 14.71
C GLY A 23 -9.58 8.68 13.41
N ARG A 24 -8.63 9.62 13.46
CA ARG A 24 -7.79 9.99 12.31
C ARG A 24 -6.49 9.20 12.36
N CYS A 25 -6.04 8.72 11.21
CA CYS A 25 -4.71 8.12 11.05
C CYS A 25 -4.04 8.68 9.81
N ASP A 26 -2.73 8.82 9.87
CA ASP A 26 -1.91 8.98 8.69
C ASP A 26 -1.49 7.59 8.22
N SER A 27 -1.92 7.24 7.02
CA SER A 27 -1.59 5.98 6.39
C SER A 27 -0.78 6.19 5.12
N GLN A 28 0.22 5.35 4.93
CA GLN A 28 1.09 5.35 3.76
C GLN A 28 1.14 3.93 3.19
N TYR A 29 1.00 3.82 1.87
CA TYR A 29 1.02 2.55 1.16
C TYR A 29 2.01 2.62 0.02
N GLN A 30 2.79 1.55 -0.16
CA GLN A 30 3.71 1.41 -1.27
C GLN A 30 3.68 -0.04 -1.76
N ALA A 31 3.51 -0.22 -3.06
CA ALA A 31 3.70 -1.52 -3.68
C ALA A 31 5.18 -1.69 -4.05
N VAL A 32 5.69 -2.91 -3.89
CA VAL A 32 7.00 -3.32 -4.37
C VAL A 32 6.81 -4.52 -5.27
N ARG A 33 7.35 -4.45 -6.49
CA ARG A 33 7.34 -5.54 -7.47
C ARG A 33 8.75 -6.03 -7.74
N LEU A 34 8.89 -7.34 -7.91
CA LEU A 34 10.14 -7.94 -8.38
C LEU A 34 10.16 -7.95 -9.92
N MET A 35 11.10 -7.22 -10.51
CA MET A 35 11.39 -7.18 -11.93
C MET A 35 12.74 -7.85 -12.20
N ASP A 36 13.06 -8.12 -13.46
CA ASP A 36 14.36 -8.66 -13.86
C ASP A 36 15.53 -7.76 -13.42
N SER A 37 15.30 -6.44 -13.34
CA SER A 37 16.26 -5.44 -12.87
C SER A 37 16.33 -5.30 -11.34
N GLY A 38 15.52 -6.04 -10.58
CA GLY A 38 15.45 -5.99 -9.12
C GLY A 38 14.11 -5.51 -8.57
N LEU A 39 14.13 -5.01 -7.33
CA LEU A 39 12.93 -4.52 -6.65
C LEU A 39 12.62 -3.09 -7.12
N GLU A 40 11.42 -2.92 -7.66
CA GLU A 40 10.90 -1.61 -8.03
C GLU A 40 9.79 -1.22 -7.06
N PRO A 41 9.85 -0.02 -6.44
CA PRO A 41 8.78 0.51 -5.60
C PRO A 41 7.84 1.44 -6.39
N SER A 42 6.56 1.46 -6.02
CA SER A 42 5.58 2.39 -6.60
C SER A 42 5.73 3.79 -6.02
N ILE A 43 5.04 4.75 -6.62
CA ILE A 43 4.78 6.04 -5.98
C ILE A 43 4.04 5.80 -4.66
N LEU A 44 4.42 6.56 -3.62
CA LEU A 44 3.84 6.49 -2.29
C LEU A 44 2.39 6.99 -2.32
N ALA A 45 1.43 6.13 -1.96
CA ALA A 45 0.04 6.51 -1.75
C ALA A 45 -0.19 6.92 -0.28
N LYS A 46 -1.06 7.90 -0.03
CA LYS A 46 -1.40 8.38 1.31
C LYS A 46 -2.90 8.31 1.54
N GLY A 47 -3.31 7.93 2.74
CA GLY A 47 -4.71 7.92 3.19
C GLY A 47 -4.86 8.52 4.58
N GLY A 48 -6.05 9.03 4.90
CA GLY A 48 -6.35 9.72 6.17
C GLY A 48 -7.19 8.91 7.17
N SER A 49 -7.34 7.60 6.98
CA SER A 49 -8.22 6.76 7.77
C SER A 49 -7.47 5.59 8.38
N CYS A 50 -7.80 5.29 9.64
CA CYS A 50 -7.34 4.09 10.32
C CYS A 50 -8.03 2.87 9.69
N MET A 51 -7.42 2.28 8.67
CA MET A 51 -7.97 1.04 8.11
C MET A 51 -7.96 -0.05 9.20
N THR A 52 -9.15 -0.56 9.50
CA THR A 52 -9.36 -1.64 10.47
C THR A 52 -9.90 -2.85 9.73
N GLY A 53 -9.15 -3.96 9.78
CA GLY A 53 -9.56 -5.24 9.19
C GLY A 53 -8.60 -5.79 8.11
N PRO A 54 -8.92 -6.97 7.54
CA PRO A 54 -8.17 -7.55 6.43
C PRO A 54 -8.21 -6.60 5.24
N LEU A 55 -7.04 -6.23 4.76
CA LEU A 55 -6.89 -5.39 3.58
C LEU A 55 -7.01 -6.28 2.34
N ASP A 56 -8.06 -6.11 1.54
CA ASP A 56 -8.12 -6.81 0.26
C ASP A 56 -7.09 -6.18 -0.67
N GLN A 57 -6.20 -7.01 -1.22
CA GLN A 57 -5.16 -6.55 -2.14
C GLN A 57 -5.75 -5.82 -3.37
N LYS A 58 -7.02 -6.10 -3.71
CA LYS A 58 -7.78 -5.43 -4.78
C LYS A 58 -8.15 -3.98 -4.45
N ASP A 59 -8.22 -3.60 -3.17
CA ASP A 59 -8.47 -2.21 -2.79
C ASP A 59 -7.32 -1.29 -3.21
N PHE A 60 -6.16 -1.86 -3.53
CA PHE A 60 -4.95 -1.11 -3.86
C PHE A 60 -4.55 -1.16 -5.34
N VAL A 61 -5.19 -1.97 -6.19
CA VAL A 61 -4.77 -2.06 -7.61
C VAL A 61 -4.91 -0.72 -8.35
N GLY A 62 -5.79 0.17 -7.87
CA GLY A 62 -5.95 1.53 -8.36
C GLY A 62 -5.13 2.60 -7.64
N LEU A 63 -4.45 2.25 -6.53
CA LEU A 63 -3.69 3.21 -5.72
C LEU A 63 -2.23 3.36 -6.16
N PHE A 64 -1.71 2.43 -6.97
CA PHE A 64 -0.30 2.40 -7.31
C PHE A 64 -0.02 2.78 -8.76
N THR A 65 0.71 3.88 -8.91
CA THR A 65 1.35 4.29 -10.17
C THR A 65 2.85 3.98 -10.06
N TRP A 66 3.43 3.52 -11.16
CA TRP A 66 4.85 3.15 -11.29
C TRP A 66 5.56 4.17 -12.16
#